data_AF-A0AAP1ADU3-F1
#
_entry.id   AF-A0AAP1ADU3-F1
#
_cell.length_a   1.000
_cell.length_b   1.000
_cell.length_c   1.000
_cell.angle_alpha   90.00
_cell.angle_beta   90.00
_cell.angle_gamma   90.00
#
_symmetry.space_group_name_H-M   'P 1'
#
loop_
_entity.id
_entity.type
_entity.pdbx_description
1 polymer ?
#
loop_
_entity_poly.entity_id
_entity_poly.type
_entity_poly.pdbx_seq_one_letter_code
_entity_poly.pdbx_strand_id
1 'polypeptide(L)' 'MTCRRMPGGFVCLVPTFRLRLLDGRYVYMTWNNYCGPLFSHDRDETRVIEDWHKDEMLCKAVDWFVGRGKKA' A
#
# COMPACT_ATOMS: atom_id res chain seq x y z
N MET A 1 6.23 6.76 -6.38
CA MET A 1 6.54 6.27 -7.74
C MET A 1 7.65 5.25 -7.62
N THR A 2 7.39 4.00 -7.98
CA THR A 2 8.43 2.97 -7.99
C THR A 2 8.71 2.63 -9.45
N CYS A 3 9.79 3.17 -10.02
CA CYS A 3 10.18 2.86 -11.40
C CYS A 3 11.00 1.57 -11.40
N ARG A 4 10.48 0.51 -12.04
CA ARG A 4 11.15 -0.78 -12.16
C ARG A 4 11.80 -0.90 -13.53
N ARG A 5 13.02 -1.42 -13.58
CA ARG A 5 13.75 -1.71 -14.83
C ARG A 5 13.40 -3.13 -15.29
N MET A 6 12.77 -3.24 -16.45
CA MET A 6 12.58 -4.51 -17.17
C MET A 6 13.48 -4.53 -18.41
N PRO A 7 13.80 -5.71 -19.00
CA PRO A 7 14.52 -5.76 -20.26
C PRO A 7 13.64 -5.10 -21.34
N GLY A 8 14.05 -3.92 -21.83
CA GLY A 8 13.31 -3.16 -22.84
C GLY A 8 12.61 -1.88 -22.34
N GLY A 9 12.67 -1.53 -21.05
CA GLY A 9 12.15 -0.23 -20.60
C GLY A 9 12.04 -0.05 -19.07
N PHE A 10 11.58 1.14 -18.68
CA PHE A 10 11.20 1.44 -17.31
C PHE A 10 9.68 1.46 -17.20
N VAL A 11 9.12 0.70 -16.26
CA VAL A 11 7.71 0.78 -15.91
C VAL A 11 7.57 1.53 -14.60
N CYS A 12 6.89 2.67 -14.64
CA CYS A 12 6.56 3.47 -13.47
C CYS A 12 5.31 2.87 -12.82
N LEU A 13 5.48 2.13 -11.74
CA LEU A 13 4.36 1.63 -10.96
C LEU A 13 3.81 2.75 -10.05
N VAL A 14 2.51 2.67 -9.82
CA VAL A 14 1.75 3.46 -8.84
C VAL A 14 2.52 3.57 -7.51
N PRO A 15 2.40 4.69 -6.78
CA PRO A 15 3.14 4.87 -5.54
C PRO A 15 2.76 3.79 -4.53
N THR A 16 3.69 2.85 -4.29
CA THR A 16 3.61 1.88 -3.21
C THR A 16 4.16 2.51 -1.93
N PHE A 17 3.36 2.52 -0.87
CA PHE A 17 3.70 3.03 0.45
C PHE A 17 4.02 1.86 1.39
N ARG A 18 5.13 1.94 2.11
CA ARG A 18 5.43 0.98 3.18
C ARG A 18 4.81 1.47 4.48
N LEU A 19 3.77 0.78 4.95
CA LEU A 19 3.09 1.08 6.20
C LEU A 19 3.59 0.14 7.29
N ARG A 20 3.88 0.72 8.47
CA ARG A 20 4.22 -0.05 9.67
C ARG A 20 2.95 -0.23 10.50
N LEU A 21 2.62 -1.47 10.81
CA LEU A 21 1.52 -1.83 11.67
C LEU A 21 1.88 -1.56 13.14
N LEU A 22 0.86 -1.39 13.98
CA LEU A 22 1.04 -1.21 15.43
C LEU A 22 1.71 -2.43 16.09
N ASP A 23 1.50 -3.61 15.52
CA ASP A 23 2.13 -4.87 15.92
C ASP A 23 3.63 -4.96 15.55
N GLY A 24 4.18 -3.94 14.87
CA GLY A 24 5.57 -3.92 14.42
C GLY A 24 5.82 -4.62 13.07
N ARG A 25 4.83 -5.32 12.53
CA ARG A 25 4.82 -5.84 11.15
C ARG A 25 4.82 -4.71 10.12
N TYR A 26 5.19 -5.04 8.89
CA TYR A 26 5.15 -4.11 7.76
C TYR A 26 4.29 -4.67 6.64
N VAL A 27 3.54 -3.77 5.99
CA VAL A 27 2.77 -4.06 4.79
C VAL A 27 3.05 -3.01 3.73
N TYR A 28 2.92 -3.41 2.48
CA TYR A 28 2.95 -2.51 1.34
C TYR A 28 1.52 -2.16 0.96
N MET A 29 1.26 -0.88 0.75
CA MET A 29 -0.04 -0.38 0.34
C MET A 29 0.10 0.41 -0.94
N THR A 30 -0.70 0.04 -1.94
CA THR A 30 -0.84 0.79 -3.19
C THR A 30 -2.17 1.52 -3.16
N TRP A 31 -2.16 2.82 -3.47
CA TRP A 31 -3.40 3.60 -3.52
C TRP A 31 -3.90 3.73 -4.96
N ASN A 32 -5.04 3.11 -5.25
CA ASN A 32 -5.74 3.27 -6.52
C ASN A 32 -6.89 4.27 -6.36
N ASN A 33 -6.96 5.28 -7.24
CA ASN A 33 -8.04 6.28 -7.17
C ASN A 33 -9.45 5.69 -7.36
N TYR A 34 -9.57 4.57 -8.11
CA TYR A 34 -10.85 3.93 -8.40
C TYR A 34 -11.19 2.78 -7.45
N CYS A 35 -10.19 1.97 -7.07
CA CYS A 35 -10.41 0.75 -6.27
C CYS A 35 -10.01 0.90 -4.80
N GLY A 36 -9.51 2.08 -4.39
CA GLY A 36 -9.07 2.34 -3.03
C GLY A 36 -7.70 1.72 -2.69
N PRO A 37 -7.42 1.49 -1.39
CA PRO A 37 -6.16 0.92 -0.94
C PRO A 37 -6.10 -0.58 -1.23
N LEU A 38 -5.01 -1.00 -1.84
CA LEU A 38 -4.63 -2.40 -2.03
C LEU A 38 -3.47 -2.72 -1.08
N PHE A 39 -3.58 -3.80 -0.32
CA PHE A 39 -2.54 -4.26 0.59
C PHE A 39 -1.80 -5.47 0.04
N SER A 40 -0.49 -5.52 0.29
CA SER A 40 0.36 -6.65 -0.09
C SER A 40 1.48 -6.86 0.92
N HIS A 41 1.94 -8.11 1.06
CA HIS A 41 3.11 -8.42 1.89
C HIS A 41 4.42 -7.99 1.24
N ASP A 42 4.43 -7.89 -0.08
CA ASP A 42 5.61 -7.62 -0.89
C ASP A 42 5.43 -6.34 -1.71
N ARG A 43 6.56 -5.73 -2.07
CA ARG A 43 6.60 -4.52 -2.90
C ARG A 43 6.02 -4.75 -4.30
N ASP A 44 6.01 -6.00 -4.75
CA ASP A 44 5.65 -6.38 -6.12
C ASP A 44 4.19 -6.79 -6.27
N GLU A 45 3.38 -6.59 -5.24
CA GLU A 45 1.93 -6.84 -5.26
C GLU A 45 1.57 -8.28 -5.65
N THR A 46 2.48 -9.22 -5.38
CA THR A 46 2.29 -10.64 -5.72
C THR A 46 1.48 -11.39 -4.68
N ARG A 47 1.56 -10.96 -3.41
CA ARG A 47 0.79 -11.50 -2.29
C ARG A 47 -0.16 -10.44 -1.76
N VAL A 48 -1.28 -10.30 -2.46
CA VAL A 48 -2.34 -9.35 -2.12
C VAL A 48 -3.15 -9.87 -0.93
N ILE A 49 -3.48 -8.96 -0.02
CA ILE A 49 -4.39 -9.21 1.11
C ILE A 49 -5.74 -8.64 0.71
N GLU A 50 -6.63 -9.47 0.16
CA GLU A 50 -7.97 -9.04 -0.29
C GLU A 50 -8.89 -8.72 0.90
N ASP A 51 -8.78 -9.51 1.97
CA ASP A 51 -9.57 -9.39 3.20
C ASP A 51 -8.99 -8.38 4.20
N TRP A 52 -8.24 -7.39 3.75
CA TRP A 52 -7.58 -6.40 4.62
C TRP A 52 -8.56 -5.65 5.53
N HIS A 53 -9.82 -5.49 5.08
CA HIS A 53 -10.89 -4.82 5.81
C HIS A 53 -11.36 -5.58 7.07
N LYS A 54 -11.01 -6.87 7.20
CA LYS A 54 -11.31 -7.69 8.39
C LYS A 54 -10.27 -7.51 9.50
N ASP A 55 -9.08 -7.02 9.17
CA ASP A 55 -8.01 -6.77 10.13
C ASP A 55 -8.09 -5.33 10.64
N GLU A 56 -8.49 -5.15 11.90
CA GLU A 56 -8.59 -3.85 12.54
C GLU A 56 -7.28 -3.05 12.51
N MET A 57 -6.12 -3.73 12.47
CA MET A 57 -4.83 -3.05 12.40
C MET A 57 -4.57 -2.44 11.03
N LEU A 58 -4.99 -3.14 9.96
CA LEU A 58 -4.89 -2.62 8.59
C LEU A 58 -5.85 -1.45 8.39
N CYS A 59 -7.08 -1.54 8.89
CA CYS A 59 -8.04 -0.44 8.87
C CYS A 59 -7.47 0.82 9.57
N LYS A 60 -6.92 0.68 10.79
CA LYS A 60 -6.26 1.80 11.50
C LYS A 60 -5.07 2.39 10.73
N ALA A 61 -4.31 1.56 10.02
CA ALA A 61 -3.21 2.03 9.18
C ALA A 61 -3.71 2.83 7.97
N VAL A 62 -4.83 2.45 7.35
CA VAL A 62 -5.51 3.23 6.30
C VAL A 62 -6.03 4.54 6.85
N ASP A 63 -6.74 4.53 7.98
CA ASP A 63 -7.28 5.74 8.61
C ASP A 63 -6.18 6.75 8.93
N TRP A 64 -5.05 6.27 9.47
CA TRP A 64 -3.87 7.10 9.69
C TRP A 64 -3.32 7.67 8.37
N PHE A 65 -3.25 6.86 7.31
CA PHE A 65 -2.75 7.30 6.00
C PHE A 65 -3.65 8.37 5.36
N VAL A 66 -4.98 8.18 5.40
CA VAL A 66 -5.97 9.15 4.93
C VAL A 66 -5.93 10.43 5.77
N GLY A 67 -5.82 10.29 7.10
CA GLY A 67 -5.69 11.40 8.03
C GLY A 67 -4.40 12.21 7.85
N ARG A 68 -3.30 11.56 7.43
CA ARG A 68 -2.03 12.24 7.14
C ARG A 68 -2.16 13.29 6.02
N GLY A 69 -3.02 13.04 5.04
CA GLY A 69 -3.32 13.98 3.96
C GLY A 69 -4.25 15.13 4.37
N LYS A 70 -4.88 15.05 5.56
CA LYS A 70 -5.79 16.06 6.10
C LYS A 70 -5.13 17.01 7.12
N LYS A 71 -3.80 17.21 7.03
CA LYS A 71 -3.19 18.35 7.73
C LYS A 71 -3.59 19.62 7.00
N ALA A 72 -4.43 20.43 7.65
CA ALA A 72 -4.67 21.83 7.30
C ALA A 72 -3.37 22.64 7.38
#